data_AF-A0A524PJ44-F1
#
_entry.id   AF-A0A524PJ44-F1
#
_cell.length_a   1.000
_cell.length_b   1.000
_cell.length_c   1.000
_cell.angle_alpha   90.00
_cell.angle_beta   90.00
_cell.angle_gamma   90.00
#
_symmetry.space_group_name_H-M   'P 1'
#
loop_
_entity.id
_entity.type
_entity.pdbx_description
1 polymer ?
#
loop_
_entity_poly.entity_id
_entity_poly.type
_entity_poly.pdbx_seq_one_letter_code
_entity_poly.pdbx_strand_id
1 'polypeptide(L)'
;MAAYHLAEMNFNKGDNDKAEYYYNEAVTLESDPDSKSTYYTKLAAIRLGAKDNIAARDYARKAIDMNPRNGTAYMIIGNCYAGVKIGNDDFENQTVYWVAVDYFQKAKQVDPDLTSNVSEFITVFAQAFPTKTECFFRSITEEGVSFSVGGWINETTIVRFRKE
;
A
#
# COMPACT_ATOMS: atom_id res chain seq x y z
N MET A 1 17.77 18.69 5.82
CA MET A 1 18.48 18.49 4.51
C MET A 1 19.73 17.59 4.59
N ALA A 2 20.72 17.82 5.46
CA ALA A 2 21.95 16.99 5.48
C ALA A 2 21.69 15.48 5.71
N ALA A 3 20.83 15.13 6.67
CA ALA A 3 20.45 13.74 6.94
C ALA A 3 19.76 13.09 5.73
N TYR A 4 18.84 13.79 5.06
CA TYR A 4 18.17 13.29 3.85
C TYR A 4 19.15 12.97 2.72
N HIS A 5 20.13 13.85 2.45
CA HIS A 5 21.14 13.58 1.42
C HIS A 5 22.02 12.36 1.76
N LEU A 6 22.37 12.17 3.03
CA LEU A 6 23.06 10.97 3.48
C LEU A 6 22.19 9.72 3.30
N ALA A 7 20.89 9.83 3.57
CA ALA A 7 19.94 8.75 3.36
C ALA A 7 19.87 8.32 1.88
N GLU A 8 19.66 9.28 0.97
CA GLU A 8 19.62 9.03 -0.48
C GLU A 8 20.95 8.46 -1.00
N MET A 9 22.09 8.96 -0.52
CA MET A 9 23.41 8.42 -0.90
C MET A 9 23.56 6.95 -0.50
N ASN A 10 23.17 6.58 0.72
CA ASN A 10 23.27 5.20 1.20
C ASN A 10 22.25 4.29 0.50
N PHE A 11 21.04 4.78 0.24
CA PHE A 11 20.02 4.06 -0.52
C PHE A 11 20.51 3.71 -1.92
N ASN A 12 21.09 4.68 -2.64
CA ASN A 12 21.66 4.46 -3.97
C ASN A 12 22.87 3.51 -3.99
N LYS A 13 23.55 3.35 -2.84
CA LYS A 13 24.62 2.35 -2.65
C LYS A 13 24.08 0.97 -2.25
N GLY A 14 22.79 0.82 -2.02
CA GLY A 14 22.16 -0.40 -1.50
C GLY A 14 22.35 -0.61 0.00
N ASP A 15 22.90 0.37 0.73
CA ASP A 15 23.06 0.31 2.19
C ASP A 15 21.76 0.78 2.85
N ASN A 16 20.75 -0.10 2.81
CA ASN A 16 19.40 0.19 3.27
C ASN A 16 19.34 0.45 4.79
N ASP A 17 20.19 -0.19 5.59
CA ASP A 17 20.23 0.01 7.04
C ASP A 17 20.67 1.44 7.37
N LYS A 18 21.75 1.93 6.74
CA LYS A 18 22.16 3.33 6.92
C LYS A 18 21.18 4.30 6.30
N ALA A 19 20.59 3.97 5.14
CA ALA A 19 19.58 4.80 4.53
C ALA A 19 18.40 5.03 5.48
N GLU A 20 17.87 3.96 6.07
CA GLU A 20 16.79 4.02 7.04
C GLU A 20 17.15 4.82 8.29
N TYR A 21 18.36 4.62 8.83
CA TYR A 21 18.84 5.42 9.96
C TYR A 21 18.78 6.92 9.64
N TYR A 22 19.35 7.33 8.50
CA TYR A 22 19.39 8.74 8.12
C TYR A 22 18.01 9.30 7.71
N TYR A 23 17.12 8.49 7.15
CA TYR A 23 15.74 8.93 6.91
C TYR A 23 14.97 9.19 8.22
N ASN A 24 15.14 8.33 9.23
CA ASN A 24 14.52 8.57 10.54
C ASN A 24 15.06 9.83 11.23
N GLU A 25 16.37 10.08 11.14
CA GLU A 25 16.96 11.35 11.58
C GLU A 25 16.39 12.54 10.80
N ALA A 26 16.27 12.42 9.48
CA ALA A 26 15.69 13.46 8.64
C ALA A 26 14.23 13.77 9.02
N VAL A 27 13.41 12.75 9.28
CA VAL A 27 12.03 12.90 9.76
C VAL A 27 11.97 13.66 11.08
N THR A 28 12.89 13.38 12.00
CA THR A 28 12.92 13.99 13.34
C THR A 28 13.29 15.48 13.27
N LEU A 29 14.21 15.83 12.37
CA LEU A 29 14.71 17.20 12.19
C LEU A 29 13.82 18.05 11.29
N GLU A 30 12.98 17.43 10.46
CA GLU A 30 12.09 18.13 9.55
C GLU A 30 10.89 18.75 10.30
N SER A 31 10.41 19.88 9.80
CA SER A 31 9.19 20.53 10.29
C SER A 31 8.10 20.59 9.22
N ASP A 32 8.50 20.61 7.94
CA ASP A 32 7.58 20.63 6.81
C ASP A 32 6.86 19.27 6.65
N PRO A 33 5.52 19.23 6.71
CA PRO A 33 4.75 17.98 6.57
C PRO A 33 4.96 17.28 5.23
N ASP A 34 5.07 18.02 4.12
CA ASP A 34 5.25 17.43 2.79
C ASP A 34 6.62 16.74 2.66
N SER A 35 7.65 17.35 3.22
CA SER A 35 8.98 16.76 3.32
C SER A 35 9.00 15.53 4.22
N LYS A 36 8.31 15.56 5.37
CA LYS A 36 8.14 14.36 6.22
C LYS A 36 7.42 13.24 5.50
N SER A 37 6.35 13.57 4.77
CA SER A 37 5.62 12.60 3.96
C SER A 37 6.57 11.93 2.97
N THR A 38 7.40 12.71 2.29
CA THR A 38 8.40 12.20 1.35
C THR A 38 9.38 11.24 2.03
N TYR A 39 9.90 11.59 3.22
CA TYR A 39 10.87 10.76 3.94
C TYR A 39 10.24 9.46 4.45
N TYR A 40 9.01 9.52 4.96
CA TYR A 40 8.26 8.32 5.32
C TYR A 40 7.96 7.41 4.12
N THR A 41 7.67 7.99 2.95
CA THR A 41 7.50 7.22 1.71
C THR A 41 8.79 6.50 1.31
N LYS A 42 9.96 7.11 1.51
CA LYS A 42 11.27 6.44 1.28
C LYS A 42 11.50 5.27 2.25
N LEU A 43 11.21 5.48 3.54
CA LEU A 43 11.26 4.41 4.56
C LEU A 43 10.32 3.25 4.20
N ALA A 44 9.10 3.57 3.78
CA ALA A 44 8.13 2.57 3.35
C ALA A 44 8.63 1.77 2.14
N ALA A 45 9.24 2.43 1.15
CA ALA A 45 9.82 1.77 -0.02
C ALA A 45 10.99 0.84 0.34
N ILE A 46 11.86 1.25 1.27
CA ILE A 46 12.95 0.39 1.78
C ILE A 46 12.37 -0.87 2.42
N ARG A 47 11.37 -0.73 3.30
CA ARG A 47 10.76 -1.87 3.99
C ARG A 47 9.99 -2.78 3.04
N LEU A 48 9.32 -2.21 2.03
CA LEU A 48 8.65 -3.00 0.99
C LEU A 48 9.67 -3.83 0.20
N GLY A 49 10.80 -3.24 -0.18
CA GLY A 49 11.90 -3.95 -0.85
C GLY A 49 12.51 -5.06 0.00
N ALA A 50 12.55 -4.87 1.33
CA ALA A 50 12.95 -5.88 2.31
C ALA A 50 11.88 -6.96 2.57
N LYS A 51 10.71 -6.88 1.90
CA LYS A 51 9.53 -7.74 2.09
C LYS A 51 8.94 -7.67 3.50
N ASP A 52 9.20 -6.60 4.23
CA ASP A 52 8.57 -6.30 5.52
C ASP A 52 7.32 -5.44 5.26
N ASN A 53 6.25 -6.10 4.83
CA ASN A 53 5.00 -5.45 4.42
C ASN A 53 4.30 -4.71 5.57
N ILE A 54 4.49 -5.16 6.81
CA ILE A 54 3.88 -4.52 7.98
C ILE A 54 4.55 -3.17 8.24
N ALA A 55 5.90 -3.16 8.33
CA ALA A 55 6.64 -1.91 8.52
C ALA A 55 6.45 -0.96 7.34
N ALA A 56 6.43 -1.48 6.11
CA ALA A 56 6.19 -0.69 4.91
C ALA A 56 4.83 0.01 4.94
N ARG A 57 3.75 -0.72 5.27
CA ARG A 57 2.41 -0.14 5.44
C ARG A 57 2.42 0.93 6.52
N ASP A 58 3.02 0.66 7.68
CA ASP A 58 2.97 1.58 8.81
C ASP A 58 3.71 2.89 8.51
N TYR A 59 4.84 2.84 7.80
CA TYR A 59 5.51 4.05 7.31
C TYR A 59 4.70 4.77 6.22
N ALA A 60 4.09 4.05 5.29
CA ALA A 60 3.25 4.66 4.25
C ALA A 60 2.00 5.35 4.84
N ARG A 61 1.39 4.79 5.90
CA ARG A 61 0.31 5.44 6.65
C ARG A 61 0.78 6.74 7.29
N LYS A 62 1.95 6.75 7.93
CA LYS A 62 2.56 8.00 8.44
C LYS A 62 2.81 9.02 7.32
N ALA A 63 3.23 8.57 6.14
CA ALA A 63 3.39 9.46 4.99
C ALA A 63 2.06 10.11 4.57
N ILE A 64 0.96 9.33 4.54
CA ILE A 64 -0.39 9.81 4.25
C ILE A 64 -0.89 10.78 5.32
N ASP A 65 -0.62 10.51 6.60
CA ASP A 65 -0.99 11.40 7.70
C ASP A 65 -0.33 12.78 7.57
N MET A 66 0.92 12.82 7.06
CA MET A 66 1.63 14.07 6.81
C MET A 66 1.17 14.76 5.52
N ASN A 67 0.89 14.01 4.47
CA ASN A 67 0.34 14.53 3.21
C ASN A 67 -0.66 13.54 2.60
N PRO A 68 -1.97 13.81 2.72
CA PRO A 68 -3.02 12.95 2.17
C PRO A 68 -3.07 12.90 0.63
N ARG A 69 -2.30 13.74 -0.06
CA ARG A 69 -2.15 13.75 -1.52
C ARG A 69 -0.95 12.94 -2.01
N ASN A 70 -0.18 12.30 -1.12
CA ASN A 70 0.96 11.47 -1.51
C ASN A 70 0.48 10.15 -2.15
N GLY A 71 0.28 10.15 -3.47
CA GLY A 71 -0.19 8.97 -4.21
C GLY A 71 0.75 7.77 -4.11
N THR A 72 2.06 8.03 -4.04
CA THR A 72 3.07 6.97 -3.92
C THR A 72 2.92 6.20 -2.60
N ALA A 73 2.58 6.88 -1.51
CA ALA A 73 2.33 6.21 -0.23
C ALA A 73 1.11 5.26 -0.30
N TYR A 74 0.00 5.69 -0.92
CA TYR A 74 -1.14 4.80 -1.16
C TYR A 74 -0.76 3.61 -2.04
N MET A 75 0.01 3.85 -3.11
CA MET A 75 0.50 2.79 -4.00
C MET A 75 1.36 1.78 -3.24
N ILE A 76 2.21 2.22 -2.31
CA ILE A 76 3.01 1.32 -1.46
C ILE A 76 2.11 0.44 -0.59
N ILE A 77 1.07 0.99 0.04
CA ILE A 77 0.12 0.18 0.83
C ILE A 77 -0.57 -0.87 -0.05
N GLY A 78 -1.03 -0.48 -1.24
CA GLY A 78 -1.60 -1.42 -2.21
C GLY A 78 -0.65 -2.58 -2.52
N ASN A 79 0.64 -2.28 -2.72
CA ASN A 79 1.68 -3.30 -2.93
C ASN A 79 1.97 -4.14 -1.68
N CYS A 80 1.88 -3.59 -0.47
CA CYS A 80 2.04 -4.35 0.78
C CYS A 80 0.96 -5.44 0.94
N TYR A 81 -0.24 -5.16 0.43
CA TYR A 81 -1.39 -6.08 0.49
C TYR A 81 -1.45 -7.02 -0.71
N ALA A 82 -0.99 -6.56 -1.88
CA ALA A 82 -0.92 -7.40 -3.06
C ALA A 82 0.01 -8.61 -2.83
N GLY A 83 -0.54 -9.81 -2.92
CA GLY A 83 0.25 -11.05 -2.88
C GLY A 83 0.58 -11.58 -1.48
N VAL A 84 -0.04 -11.04 -0.43
CA VAL A 84 0.03 -11.65 0.90
C VAL A 84 -1.15 -12.59 1.15
N LYS A 85 -0.91 -13.64 1.92
CA LYS A 85 -1.96 -14.51 2.46
C LYS A 85 -2.18 -14.14 3.92
N ILE A 86 -3.45 -14.08 4.32
CA ILE A 86 -3.85 -13.83 5.72
C ILE A 86 -4.30 -15.11 6.43
N GLY A 87 -4.49 -16.20 5.68
CA GLY A 87 -4.88 -17.50 6.21
C GLY A 87 -4.80 -18.62 5.17
N ASN A 88 -5.38 -19.76 5.51
CA ASN A 88 -5.45 -20.94 4.64
C ASN A 88 -6.69 -20.95 3.73
N ASP A 89 -7.63 -20.03 3.94
CA ASP A 89 -8.85 -19.92 3.16
C ASP A 89 -8.60 -19.08 1.90
N ASP A 90 -8.83 -19.66 0.73
CA ASP A 90 -8.56 -18.99 -0.54
C ASP A 90 -9.47 -17.77 -0.75
N PHE A 91 -10.74 -17.84 -0.30
CA PHE A 91 -11.66 -16.71 -0.41
C PHE A 91 -11.18 -15.53 0.46
N GLU A 92 -10.80 -15.78 1.72
CA GLU A 92 -10.23 -14.75 2.59
C GLU A 92 -8.99 -14.09 1.96
N ASN A 93 -8.09 -14.90 1.38
CA ASN A 93 -6.91 -14.38 0.68
C ASN A 93 -7.28 -13.54 -0.55
N GLN A 94 -8.31 -13.94 -1.31
CA GLN A 94 -8.80 -13.16 -2.45
C GLN A 94 -9.36 -11.79 -2.02
N THR A 95 -10.01 -11.70 -0.85
CA THR A 95 -10.57 -10.42 -0.35
C THR A 95 -9.51 -9.35 -0.09
N VAL A 96 -8.25 -9.75 0.17
CA VAL A 96 -7.13 -8.82 0.33
C VAL A 96 -6.88 -8.01 -0.95
N TYR A 97 -7.12 -8.58 -2.13
CA TYR A 97 -6.96 -7.87 -3.39
C TYR A 97 -7.98 -6.73 -3.57
N TRP A 98 -9.17 -6.81 -2.97
CA TRP A 98 -10.10 -5.68 -2.95
C TRP A 98 -9.48 -4.47 -2.25
N VAL A 99 -8.88 -4.69 -1.08
CA VAL A 99 -8.21 -3.64 -0.31
C VAL A 99 -7.03 -3.08 -1.12
N ALA A 100 -6.19 -3.95 -1.69
CA ALA A 100 -5.07 -3.52 -2.53
C ALA A 100 -5.53 -2.60 -3.67
N VAL A 101 -6.60 -2.98 -4.37
CA VAL A 101 -7.19 -2.20 -5.47
C VAL A 101 -7.77 -0.87 -4.98
N ASP A 102 -8.37 -0.79 -3.80
CA ASP A 102 -8.82 0.49 -3.22
C ASP A 102 -7.66 1.47 -3.04
N TYR A 103 -6.54 0.99 -2.52
CA TYR A 103 -5.34 1.80 -2.36
C TYR A 103 -4.74 2.24 -3.70
N PHE A 104 -4.73 1.38 -4.71
CA PHE A 104 -4.31 1.76 -6.07
C PHE A 104 -5.26 2.77 -6.72
N GLN A 105 -6.58 2.62 -6.53
CA GLN A 105 -7.57 3.58 -6.99
C GLN A 105 -7.39 4.93 -6.30
N LYS A 106 -7.10 4.92 -5.00
CA LYS A 106 -6.81 6.14 -4.24
C LYS A 106 -5.52 6.81 -4.70
N ALA A 107 -4.47 6.03 -4.98
CA ALA A 107 -3.20 6.53 -5.49
C ALA A 107 -3.39 7.37 -6.78
N LYS A 108 -4.05 6.83 -7.82
CA LYS A 108 -4.31 7.61 -9.05
C LYS A 108 -5.29 8.77 -8.86
N GLN A 109 -6.19 8.69 -7.88
CA GLN A 109 -7.12 9.78 -7.60
C GLN A 109 -6.39 11.01 -7.07
N VAL A 110 -5.41 10.81 -6.20
CA VAL A 110 -4.67 11.92 -5.56
C VAL A 110 -3.43 12.33 -6.34
N ASP A 111 -2.89 11.41 -7.16
CA ASP A 111 -1.71 11.62 -7.98
C ASP A 111 -1.93 11.03 -9.39
N PRO A 112 -2.41 11.85 -10.35
CA PRO A 112 -2.68 11.41 -11.71
C PRO A 112 -1.46 10.88 -12.47
N ASP A 113 -0.24 11.26 -12.08
CA ASP A 113 0.99 10.82 -12.75
C ASP A 113 1.23 9.31 -12.56
N LEU A 114 0.69 8.74 -11.46
CA LEU A 114 0.75 7.31 -11.19
C LEU A 114 -0.27 6.49 -11.99
N THR A 115 -1.22 7.14 -12.70
CA THR A 115 -2.36 6.46 -13.34
C THR A 115 -1.95 5.30 -14.22
N SER A 116 -0.93 5.48 -15.06
CA SER A 116 -0.45 4.41 -15.96
C SER A 116 0.02 3.19 -15.16
N ASN A 117 0.82 3.43 -14.12
CA ASN A 117 1.44 2.37 -13.33
C ASN A 117 0.41 1.62 -12.46
N VAL A 118 -0.48 2.34 -11.77
CA VAL A 118 -1.47 1.69 -10.90
C VAL A 118 -2.64 1.09 -11.66
N SER A 119 -2.96 1.56 -12.88
CA SER A 119 -4.02 0.95 -13.68
C SER A 119 -3.67 -0.46 -14.15
N GLU A 120 -2.39 -0.73 -14.39
CA GLU A 120 -1.90 -2.08 -14.65
C GLU A 120 -2.10 -2.98 -13.42
N PHE A 121 -1.67 -2.53 -12.23
CA PHE A 121 -1.90 -3.26 -10.98
C PHE A 121 -3.38 -3.54 -10.71
N ILE A 122 -4.25 -2.53 -10.89
CA ILE A 122 -5.70 -2.70 -10.72
C ILE A 122 -6.22 -3.79 -11.66
N THR A 123 -5.79 -3.78 -12.92
CA THR A 123 -6.23 -4.75 -13.93
C THR A 123 -5.79 -6.17 -13.56
N VAL A 124 -4.53 -6.33 -13.16
CA VAL A 124 -3.97 -7.62 -12.76
C VAL A 124 -4.66 -8.16 -11.50
N PHE A 125 -4.75 -7.35 -10.44
CA PHE A 125 -5.30 -7.82 -9.16
C PHE A 125 -6.83 -8.00 -9.19
N ALA A 126 -7.55 -7.30 -10.06
CA ALA A 126 -8.98 -7.53 -10.27
C ALA A 126 -9.28 -8.94 -10.81
N GLN A 127 -8.33 -9.59 -11.49
CA GLN A 127 -8.48 -10.99 -11.93
C GLN A 127 -8.40 -12.00 -10.77
N ALA A 128 -7.85 -11.58 -9.63
CA ALA A 128 -7.76 -12.40 -8.43
C ALA A 128 -8.93 -12.17 -7.46
N PHE A 129 -9.91 -11.34 -7.82
CA PHE A 129 -11.11 -11.16 -7.00
C PHE A 129 -11.90 -12.46 -6.88
N PRO A 130 -12.66 -12.62 -5.79
CA PRO A 130 -13.65 -13.68 -5.70
C PRO A 130 -14.68 -13.57 -6.83
N THR A 131 -15.09 -14.71 -7.38
CA THR A 131 -16.24 -14.80 -8.28
C THR A 131 -17.54 -14.48 -7.56
N LYS A 132 -18.57 -14.18 -8.35
CA LYS A 132 -19.94 -14.06 -7.83
C LYS A 132 -20.40 -15.32 -7.10
N THR A 133 -20.05 -16.50 -7.63
CA THR A 133 -20.40 -17.80 -7.03
C THR A 133 -19.71 -18.01 -5.67
N GLU A 134 -18.41 -17.73 -5.58
CA GLU A 134 -17.67 -17.81 -4.30
C GLU A 134 -18.25 -16.84 -3.26
N CYS A 135 -18.55 -15.60 -3.66
CA CYS A 135 -19.21 -14.61 -2.80
C CYS A 135 -20.59 -15.09 -2.34
N PHE A 136 -21.39 -15.67 -3.23
CA PHE A 136 -22.72 -16.18 -2.90
C PHE A 136 -22.69 -17.25 -1.81
N PHE A 137 -21.74 -18.20 -1.89
CA PHE A 137 -21.55 -19.20 -0.83
C PHE A 137 -21.14 -18.60 0.53
N ARG A 138 -20.64 -17.36 0.54
CA ARG A 138 -20.32 -16.57 1.74
C ARG A 138 -21.45 -15.61 2.14
N SER A 139 -22.64 -15.75 1.57
CA SER A 139 -23.78 -14.85 1.77
C SER A 139 -23.53 -13.39 1.34
N ILE A 140 -22.58 -13.18 0.43
CA ILE A 140 -22.32 -11.87 -0.20
C ILE A 140 -22.98 -11.88 -1.57
N THR A 141 -24.13 -11.23 -1.69
CA THR A 141 -25.00 -11.31 -2.87
C THR A 141 -24.89 -10.13 -3.82
N GLU A 142 -24.25 -9.03 -3.38
CA GLU A 142 -24.27 -7.74 -4.07
C GLU A 142 -22.86 -7.12 -4.10
N GLU A 143 -22.53 -6.43 -5.18
CA GLU A 143 -21.36 -5.55 -5.23
C GLU A 143 -21.66 -4.21 -4.54
N GLY A 144 -20.63 -3.44 -4.20
CA GLY A 144 -20.80 -2.11 -3.63
C GLY A 144 -21.05 -2.10 -2.12
N VAL A 145 -21.26 -3.27 -1.50
CA VAL A 145 -21.40 -3.39 -0.05
C VAL A 145 -20.05 -3.36 0.65
N SER A 146 -20.06 -2.87 1.89
CA SER A 146 -18.89 -2.83 2.75
C SER A 146 -18.51 -4.24 3.24
N PHE A 147 -17.22 -4.56 3.25
CA PHE A 147 -16.68 -5.82 3.75
C PHE A 147 -15.44 -5.58 4.61
N SER A 148 -15.31 -6.28 5.73
CA SER A 148 -14.15 -6.19 6.61
C SER A 148 -13.18 -7.33 6.32
N VAL A 149 -11.96 -6.99 5.90
CA VAL A 149 -10.88 -7.97 5.67
C VAL A 149 -10.09 -8.15 6.96
N GLY A 150 -9.99 -9.40 7.42
CA GLY A 150 -9.36 -9.76 8.68
C GLY A 150 -7.83 -9.83 8.63
N GLY A 151 -7.26 -10.56 9.59
CA GLY A 151 -5.82 -10.74 9.73
C GLY A 151 -5.10 -9.44 10.05
N TRP A 152 -3.83 -9.35 9.66
CA TRP A 152 -3.03 -8.14 9.88
C TRP A 152 -3.43 -6.99 8.95
N ILE A 153 -4.23 -7.24 7.91
CA ILE A 153 -4.78 -6.23 7.01
C ILE A 153 -5.72 -5.33 7.81
N ASN A 154 -6.77 -5.90 8.42
CA ASN A 154 -7.72 -5.21 9.30
C ASN A 154 -8.25 -3.90 8.68
N GLU A 155 -8.75 -3.99 7.45
CA GLU A 155 -9.25 -2.86 6.66
C GLU A 155 -10.68 -3.13 6.21
N THR A 156 -11.42 -2.05 5.94
CA THR A 156 -12.72 -2.14 5.27
C THR A 156 -12.57 -1.83 3.78
N THR A 157 -13.26 -2.58 2.94
CA THR A 157 -13.25 -2.45 1.48
C THR A 157 -14.66 -2.54 0.92
N ILE A 158 -14.78 -2.32 -0.38
CA ILE A 158 -16.01 -2.48 -1.15
C ILE A 158 -15.95 -3.75 -2.00
N VAL A 159 -16.97 -4.59 -1.85
CA VAL A 159 -17.13 -5.85 -2.59
C VAL A 159 -17.22 -5.56 -4.09
N ARG A 160 -16.38 -6.25 -4.86
CA ARG A 160 -16.37 -6.27 -6.33
C ARG A 160 -16.18 -7.72 -6.80
N PHE A 161 -17.05 -8.21 -7.65
CA PHE A 161 -16.91 -9.54 -8.21
C PHE A 161 -15.86 -9.53 -9.31
N ARG A 162 -15.18 -10.66 -9.48
CA ARG A 162 -14.35 -10.89 -10.66
C ARG A 162 -15.22 -10.78 -11.92
N LYS A 163 -14.73 -10.02 -12.90
CA LYS A 163 -15.34 -9.95 -14.23
C LYS A 163 -15.03 -11.24 -14.99
N GLU A 164 -16.07 -11.86 -15.53
CA GLU A 164 -16.00 -13.06 -16.39
C GLU A 164 -16.00 -12.68 -17.87
#